data_AF-A0A7S1BMJ8-F1
#
_entry.id   AF-A0A7S1BMJ8-F1
#
_cell.length_a   1.000
_cell.length_b   1.000
_cell.length_c   1.000
_cell.angle_alpha   90.00
_cell.angle_beta   90.00
_cell.angle_gamma   90.00
#
_symmetry.space_group_name_H-M   'P 1'
#
loop_
_entity.id
_entity.type
_entity.pdbx_description
1 polymer ?
#
loop_
_entity_poly.entity_id
_entity_poly.type
_entity_poly.pdbx_seq_one_letter_code
_entity_poly.pdbx_strand_id
1 'polypeptide(L)'
;MQLLFSVAALSALSRATAFVPSVSVGVSSSRSRLSMVAIEPSSALTTPASRDVLADAFGNLSESDQYDAVLTGLCSKLLEDCADGSATTVDASSMSGPLDLLEEMHARDIPVSGRSLSALVDTAAASKSARVLETSLRSLRRVLRPADDAPPAPSPSFWNASPPSSPARRAALERYGGAAAAYLPLLPSDARARVRALEATDPLPADDRAGEMAAALTAAVAVAACVAADAVDQMAWGVELWQPDLALGCLAATAALDTGYGALQKSSRLVRAVPDLPENEMLGTGKITGKVWKGMRRLFNTDTERECQCEAAAFYAAYVLGLPCFAFRPNALEAAVLVYDTRSDPAASLLTRAGVLRVLVWLLAPVAHERQVAPPVDGGAALLVASDPREARGLLRKLAEKAADMGAEEEWAALEMEGEGGEEALRWAYDCADRLVRENARSVEELSRCLAGGAATVGDLVAVVEEW
;
A
#
# COMPACT_ATOMS: atom_id res chain seq x y z
N MET A 1 15.45 40.86 33.92
CA MET A 1 15.24 39.47 34.39
C MET A 1 14.49 38.60 33.37
N GLN A 2 13.46 39.10 32.66
CA GLN A 2 12.78 38.34 31.58
C GLN A 2 13.73 37.81 30.49
N LEU A 3 14.67 38.62 29.99
CA LEU A 3 15.68 38.19 29.00
C LEU A 3 16.59 37.04 29.49
N LEU A 4 16.90 36.98 30.79
CA LEU A 4 17.71 35.90 31.37
C LEU A 4 16.91 34.61 31.51
N PHE A 5 15.60 34.70 31.77
CA PHE A 5 14.70 33.54 31.77
C PHE A 5 14.47 33.01 30.35
N SER A 6 14.35 33.86 29.34
CA SER A 6 14.22 33.45 27.93
C SER A 6 15.47 32.72 27.44
N VAL A 7 16.67 33.19 27.79
CA VAL A 7 17.94 32.53 27.43
C VAL A 7 18.13 31.21 28.19
N ALA A 8 17.67 31.11 29.44
CA ALA A 8 17.66 29.86 30.21
C ALA A 8 16.66 28.84 29.62
N ALA A 9 15.48 29.28 29.18
CA ALA A 9 14.50 28.44 28.52
C ALA A 9 14.99 27.95 27.14
N LEU A 10 15.61 28.82 26.33
CA LEU A 10 16.21 28.45 25.05
C LEU A 10 17.41 27.52 25.19
N SER A 11 18.24 27.69 26.23
CA SER A 11 19.36 26.78 26.52
C SER A 11 18.90 25.44 27.11
N ALA A 12 17.77 25.40 27.81
CA ALA A 12 17.10 24.15 28.19
C ALA A 12 16.47 23.44 27.00
N LEU A 13 15.84 24.18 26.06
CA LEU A 13 15.31 23.64 24.80
C LEU A 13 16.44 23.06 23.91
N SER A 14 17.58 23.74 23.83
CA SER A 14 18.77 23.30 23.08
C SER A 14 19.39 22.02 23.67
N ARG A 15 19.36 21.84 25.00
CA ARG A 15 19.79 20.59 25.64
C ARG A 15 18.75 19.47 25.48
N ALA A 16 17.46 19.81 25.41
CA ALA A 16 16.41 18.84 25.11
C ALA A 16 16.48 18.34 23.66
N THR A 17 16.90 19.17 22.69
CA THR A 17 17.11 18.72 21.29
C THR A 17 18.36 17.86 21.09
N ALA A 18 19.33 17.92 22.00
CA ALA A 18 20.51 17.02 21.98
C ALA A 18 20.19 15.63 22.57
N PHE A 19 19.05 15.49 23.25
CA PHE A 19 18.51 14.23 23.71
C PHE A 19 17.27 13.93 22.86
N VAL A 20 17.48 13.49 21.63
CA VAL A 20 16.42 12.81 20.88
C VAL A 20 16.24 11.47 21.59
N PRO A 21 15.19 11.26 22.42
CA PRO A 21 14.90 9.89 22.82
C PRO A 21 14.73 9.11 21.52
N SER A 22 15.31 7.91 21.46
CA SER A 22 14.91 6.92 20.48
C SER A 22 13.43 6.65 20.70
N VAL A 23 12.58 7.50 20.13
CA VAL A 23 11.15 7.24 20.00
C VAL A 23 11.11 6.08 19.02
N SER A 24 11.10 4.87 19.57
CA SER A 24 10.46 3.75 18.92
C SER A 24 9.02 4.19 18.73
N VAL A 25 8.76 4.87 17.61
CA VAL A 25 7.42 4.99 17.07
C VAL A 25 7.02 3.54 16.90
N GLY A 26 6.21 3.04 17.83
CA GLY A 26 5.57 1.76 17.66
C GLY A 26 4.89 1.85 16.31
N VAL A 27 5.42 1.13 15.33
CA VAL A 27 4.73 0.88 14.08
C VAL A 27 3.50 0.14 14.55
N SER A 28 2.42 0.89 14.80
CA SER A 28 1.12 0.33 15.06
C SER A 28 0.87 -0.54 13.84
N SER A 29 0.94 -1.85 14.04
CA SER A 29 0.56 -2.85 13.05
C SER A 29 -0.86 -2.48 12.68
N SER A 30 -0.97 -1.70 11.61
CA SER A 30 -2.22 -1.18 11.09
C SER A 30 -2.87 -2.40 10.50
N ARG A 31 -3.66 -3.09 11.31
CA ARG A 31 -4.52 -4.18 10.86
C ARG A 31 -5.23 -3.69 9.61
N SER A 32 -5.04 -4.40 8.52
CA SER A 32 -5.77 -4.15 7.26
C SER A 32 -7.25 -4.00 7.60
N ARG A 33 -7.90 -2.96 7.05
CA ARG A 33 -9.31 -2.62 7.33
C ARG A 33 -10.31 -3.64 6.81
N LEU A 34 -9.83 -4.70 6.16
CA LEU A 34 -10.61 -5.91 5.92
C LEU A 34 -11.00 -6.52 7.27
N SER A 35 -12.12 -6.05 7.78
CA SER A 35 -12.91 -6.73 8.78
C SER A 35 -13.23 -8.11 8.19
N MET A 36 -12.60 -9.17 8.69
CA MET A 36 -13.33 -10.44 8.78
C MET A 36 -14.56 -10.10 9.61
N VAL A 37 -15.68 -9.85 8.94
CA VAL A 37 -16.98 -9.71 9.58
C VAL A 37 -17.15 -11.02 10.34
N ALA A 38 -16.92 -10.98 11.65
CA ALA A 38 -17.11 -12.12 12.51
C ALA A 38 -18.61 -12.41 12.49
N ILE A 39 -19.00 -13.37 11.65
CA ILE A 39 -20.35 -13.93 11.67
C ILE A 39 -20.43 -14.65 13.01
N GLU A 40 -21.21 -14.12 13.95
CA GLU A 40 -21.42 -14.81 15.22
C GLU A 40 -22.01 -16.20 14.93
N PRO A 41 -21.36 -17.30 15.35
CA PRO A 41 -21.82 -18.63 15.04
C PRO A 41 -23.11 -18.89 15.81
N SER A 42 -24.24 -18.87 15.10
CA SER A 42 -25.54 -19.22 15.64
C SER A 42 -25.55 -20.70 16.02
N SER A 43 -25.24 -21.00 17.28
CA SER A 43 -25.10 -22.37 17.82
C SER A 43 -26.44 -23.14 17.93
N ALA A 44 -27.50 -22.65 17.28
CA ALA A 44 -28.88 -23.06 17.50
C ALA A 44 -29.39 -24.20 16.60
N LEU A 45 -28.58 -24.74 15.67
CA LEU A 45 -29.07 -25.63 14.59
C LEU A 45 -28.75 -27.13 14.74
N THR A 46 -28.25 -27.61 15.88
CA THR A 46 -27.74 -28.99 16.02
C THR A 46 -28.75 -30.06 16.40
N THR A 47 -30.06 -29.78 16.48
CA THR A 47 -31.04 -30.83 16.78
C THR A 47 -31.19 -31.83 15.62
N PRO A 48 -31.39 -33.13 15.87
CA PRO A 48 -31.59 -34.12 14.80
C PRO A 48 -32.81 -33.78 13.93
N ALA A 49 -33.89 -33.23 14.50
CA ALA A 49 -35.07 -32.79 13.76
C ALA A 49 -34.80 -31.62 12.79
N SER A 50 -33.85 -30.72 13.12
CA SER A 50 -33.47 -29.63 12.20
C SER A 50 -32.64 -30.14 11.02
N ARG A 51 -31.96 -31.28 11.14
CA ARG A 51 -31.22 -31.88 10.01
C ARG A 51 -32.13 -32.43 8.92
N ASP A 52 -33.24 -33.08 9.29
CA ASP A 52 -34.20 -33.62 8.33
C ASP A 52 -34.90 -32.49 7.55
N VAL A 53 -35.27 -31.40 8.23
CA VAL A 53 -35.87 -30.21 7.59
C VAL A 53 -34.87 -29.51 6.67
N LEU A 54 -33.59 -29.43 7.06
CA LEU A 54 -32.55 -28.85 6.21
C LEU A 54 -32.26 -29.72 4.98
N ALA A 55 -32.25 -31.04 5.13
CA ALA A 55 -32.06 -31.97 4.02
C ALA A 55 -33.21 -31.88 3.01
N ASP A 56 -34.45 -31.77 3.49
CA ASP A 56 -35.63 -31.58 2.63
C ASP A 56 -35.62 -30.20 1.96
N ALA A 57 -35.29 -29.13 2.69
CA ALA A 57 -35.14 -27.80 2.12
C ALA A 57 -34.03 -27.73 1.06
N PHE A 58 -32.90 -28.40 1.31
CA PHE A 58 -31.77 -28.47 0.37
C PHE A 58 -32.13 -29.29 -0.88
N GLY A 59 -32.86 -30.40 -0.73
CA GLY A 59 -33.35 -31.21 -1.85
C GLY A 59 -34.34 -30.48 -2.77
N ASN A 60 -34.99 -29.41 -2.28
CA ASN A 60 -35.91 -28.58 -3.05
C ASN A 60 -35.21 -27.46 -3.84
N LEU A 61 -33.91 -27.24 -3.66
CA LEU A 61 -33.13 -26.26 -4.43
C LEU A 61 -32.82 -26.77 -5.84
N SER A 62 -32.60 -25.87 -6.79
CA SER A 62 -32.08 -26.27 -8.11
C SER A 62 -30.68 -26.89 -7.97
N GLU A 63 -30.27 -27.74 -8.91
CA GLU A 63 -28.92 -28.37 -8.85
C GLU A 63 -27.82 -27.29 -8.74
N SER A 64 -27.94 -26.19 -9.51
CA SER A 64 -27.03 -25.04 -9.42
C SER A 64 -26.97 -24.44 -8.02
N ASP A 65 -28.14 -24.18 -7.41
CA ASP A 65 -28.22 -23.58 -6.08
C ASP A 65 -27.68 -24.53 -4.99
N GLN A 66 -27.85 -25.86 -5.18
CA GLN A 66 -27.29 -26.87 -4.28
C GLN A 66 -25.76 -26.83 -4.30
N TYR A 67 -25.14 -26.84 -5.48
CA TYR A 67 -23.69 -26.76 -5.62
C TYR A 67 -23.14 -25.44 -5.07
N ASP A 68 -23.79 -24.31 -5.37
CA ASP A 68 -23.39 -23.00 -4.85
C ASP A 68 -23.48 -22.92 -3.32
N ALA A 69 -24.55 -23.46 -2.73
CA ALA A 69 -24.72 -23.50 -1.28
C ALA A 69 -23.65 -24.37 -0.61
N VAL A 70 -23.30 -25.51 -1.21
CA VAL A 70 -22.22 -26.38 -0.70
C VAL A 70 -20.87 -25.68 -0.81
N LEU A 71 -20.55 -25.09 -1.97
CA LEU A 71 -19.28 -24.40 -2.19
C LEU A 71 -19.11 -23.22 -1.22
N THR A 72 -20.14 -22.39 -1.08
CA THR A 72 -20.16 -21.27 -0.12
C THR A 72 -20.04 -21.77 1.31
N GLY A 73 -20.73 -22.86 1.66
CA GLY A 73 -20.68 -23.47 2.99
C GLY A 73 -19.30 -24.03 3.35
N LEU A 74 -18.62 -24.69 2.41
CA LEU A 74 -17.26 -25.18 2.58
C LEU A 74 -16.27 -24.02 2.80
N CYS A 75 -16.37 -22.96 1.99
CA CYS A 75 -15.55 -21.76 2.12
C CYS A 75 -15.78 -21.07 3.49
N SER A 76 -17.05 -20.90 3.87
CA SER A 76 -17.42 -20.29 5.16
C SER A 76 -16.85 -21.06 6.34
N LYS A 77 -16.95 -22.39 6.32
CA LYS A 77 -16.40 -23.25 7.37
C LYS A 77 -14.87 -23.11 7.49
N LEU A 78 -14.15 -23.06 6.37
CA LEU A 78 -12.70 -22.86 6.38
C LEU A 78 -12.30 -21.49 6.94
N LEU A 79 -13.10 -20.46 6.69
CA LEU A 79 -12.92 -19.14 7.28
C LEU A 79 -13.19 -19.13 8.80
N GLU A 80 -14.23 -19.83 9.26
CA GLU A 80 -14.54 -20.01 10.69
C GLU A 80 -13.41 -20.75 11.43
N ASP A 81 -12.93 -21.87 10.87
CA ASP A 81 -11.83 -22.66 11.43
C ASP A 81 -10.55 -21.82 11.62
N CYS A 82 -10.32 -20.85 10.73
CA CYS A 82 -9.24 -19.86 10.83
C CYS A 82 -9.50 -18.75 11.86
N ALA A 83 -10.74 -18.27 11.97
CA ALA A 83 -11.10 -17.23 12.91
C ALA A 83 -10.97 -17.69 14.37
N ASP A 84 -11.31 -18.95 14.65
CA ASP A 84 -11.25 -19.55 15.99
C ASP A 84 -9.82 -19.78 16.49
N GLY A 85 -8.80 -19.53 15.67
CA GLY A 85 -7.39 -19.77 16.00
C GLY A 85 -7.05 -21.25 16.22
N SER A 86 -7.97 -22.14 15.89
CA SER A 86 -7.80 -23.59 15.98
C SER A 86 -6.78 -24.11 14.96
N ALA A 87 -6.72 -23.46 13.80
CA ALA A 87 -5.70 -23.62 12.79
C ALA A 87 -4.88 -22.33 12.66
N THR A 88 -3.55 -22.44 12.68
CA THR A 88 -2.65 -21.29 12.50
C THR A 88 -2.72 -20.70 11.08
N THR A 89 -3.16 -21.49 10.10
CA THR A 89 -3.30 -21.16 8.67
C THR A 89 -4.22 -22.15 7.98
N VAL A 90 -4.98 -21.75 6.95
CA VAL A 90 -5.64 -22.71 6.05
C VAL A 90 -4.53 -23.46 5.30
N ASP A 91 -4.36 -24.74 5.59
CA ASP A 91 -3.43 -25.57 4.84
C ASP A 91 -3.90 -25.76 3.39
N ALA A 92 -2.96 -25.87 2.45
CA ALA A 92 -3.28 -26.07 1.02
C ALA A 92 -4.16 -27.31 0.76
N SER A 93 -4.06 -28.33 1.62
CA SER A 93 -4.92 -29.52 1.58
C SER A 93 -6.38 -29.22 1.92
N SER A 94 -6.65 -28.23 2.77
CA SER A 94 -8.01 -27.87 3.17
C SER A 94 -8.79 -27.20 2.03
N MET A 95 -8.07 -26.59 1.08
CA MET A 95 -8.64 -25.97 -0.12
C MET A 95 -8.93 -26.97 -1.25
N SER A 96 -8.53 -28.25 -1.15
CA SER A 96 -8.80 -29.22 -2.21
C SER A 96 -10.31 -29.43 -2.39
N GLY A 97 -11.09 -29.52 -1.30
CA GLY A 97 -12.53 -29.73 -1.36
C GLY A 97 -13.29 -28.67 -2.18
N PRO A 98 -13.15 -27.36 -1.87
CA PRO A 98 -13.74 -26.30 -2.68
C PRO A 98 -13.28 -26.30 -4.15
N LEU A 99 -12.01 -26.59 -4.42
CA LEU A 99 -11.46 -26.61 -5.78
C LEU A 99 -11.96 -27.81 -6.59
N ASP A 100 -12.03 -28.99 -5.98
CA ASP A 100 -12.56 -30.21 -6.60
C ASP A 100 -14.05 -30.04 -6.93
N LEU A 101 -14.81 -29.41 -6.03
CA LEU A 101 -16.23 -29.10 -6.26
C LEU A 101 -16.41 -28.09 -7.41
N LEU A 102 -15.55 -27.08 -7.48
CA LEU A 102 -15.55 -26.11 -8.58
C LEU A 102 -15.24 -26.78 -9.93
N GLU A 103 -14.27 -27.71 -9.96
CA GLU A 103 -13.96 -28.51 -11.15
C GLU A 103 -15.12 -29.44 -11.54
N GLU A 104 -15.82 -30.03 -10.57
CA GLU A 104 -17.03 -30.82 -10.80
C GLU A 104 -18.17 -29.98 -11.39
N MET A 105 -18.43 -28.79 -10.84
CA MET A 105 -19.43 -27.85 -11.38
C MET A 105 -19.14 -27.53 -12.84
N HIS A 106 -17.87 -27.23 -13.16
CA HIS A 106 -17.44 -26.97 -14.53
C HIS A 106 -17.63 -28.18 -15.44
N ALA A 107 -17.25 -29.38 -14.99
CA ALA A 107 -17.43 -30.62 -15.76
C ALA A 107 -18.90 -30.95 -16.06
N ARG A 108 -19.83 -30.46 -15.22
CA ARG A 108 -21.27 -30.63 -15.38
C ARG A 108 -21.96 -29.45 -16.07
N ASP A 109 -21.21 -28.43 -16.50
CA ASP A 109 -21.75 -27.19 -17.07
C ASP A 109 -22.74 -26.47 -16.12
N ILE A 110 -22.47 -26.55 -14.80
CA ILE A 110 -23.25 -25.87 -13.77
C ILE A 110 -22.64 -24.48 -13.55
N PRO A 111 -23.40 -23.39 -13.73
CA PRO A 111 -22.89 -22.04 -13.52
C PRO A 111 -22.58 -21.84 -12.04
N VAL A 112 -21.46 -21.16 -11.76
CA VAL A 112 -21.06 -20.80 -10.40
C VAL A 112 -21.50 -19.38 -10.12
N SER A 113 -22.21 -19.15 -9.01
CA SER A 113 -22.62 -17.80 -8.63
C SER A 113 -21.41 -16.92 -8.24
N GLY A 114 -21.50 -15.62 -8.51
CA GLY A 114 -20.48 -14.63 -8.10
C GLY A 114 -20.17 -14.67 -6.59
N ARG A 115 -21.17 -15.01 -5.76
CA ARG A 115 -21.03 -15.16 -4.32
C ARG A 115 -20.10 -16.32 -3.94
N SER A 116 -20.27 -17.49 -4.57
CA SER A 116 -19.42 -18.65 -4.33
C SER A 116 -17.98 -18.38 -4.79
N LEU A 117 -17.80 -17.67 -5.91
CA LEU A 117 -16.49 -17.26 -6.40
C LEU A 117 -15.79 -16.31 -5.42
N SER A 118 -16.51 -15.29 -4.93
CA SER A 118 -15.99 -14.34 -3.93
C SER A 118 -15.57 -15.07 -2.65
N ALA A 119 -16.44 -15.96 -2.13
CA ALA A 119 -16.15 -16.76 -0.94
C ALA A 119 -14.91 -17.66 -1.12
N LEU A 120 -14.72 -18.25 -2.31
CA LEU A 120 -13.52 -19.05 -2.61
C LEU A 120 -12.25 -18.20 -2.60
N VAL A 121 -12.30 -17.01 -3.22
CA VAL A 121 -11.16 -16.06 -3.22
C VAL A 121 -10.83 -15.61 -1.79
N ASP A 122 -11.84 -15.31 -0.97
CA ASP A 122 -11.66 -14.92 0.42
C ASP A 122 -11.01 -16.03 1.25
N THR A 123 -11.47 -17.27 1.07
CA THR A 123 -10.88 -18.43 1.75
C THR A 123 -9.44 -18.64 1.31
N ALA A 124 -9.15 -18.48 0.02
CA ALA A 124 -7.81 -18.57 -0.52
C ALA A 124 -6.90 -17.45 0.00
N ALA A 125 -7.41 -16.22 0.13
CA ALA A 125 -6.69 -15.09 0.70
C ALA A 125 -6.42 -15.28 2.21
N ALA A 126 -7.39 -15.83 2.95
CA ALA A 126 -7.26 -16.14 4.36
C ALA A 126 -6.18 -17.21 4.66
N SER A 127 -5.87 -18.08 3.69
CA SER A 127 -4.77 -19.04 3.81
C SER A 127 -3.40 -18.39 3.99
N LYS A 128 -3.24 -17.11 3.61
CA LYS A 128 -1.96 -16.39 3.51
C LYS A 128 -0.93 -17.10 2.60
N SER A 129 -1.37 -18.08 1.81
CA SER A 129 -0.54 -18.81 0.87
C SER A 129 -0.76 -18.27 -0.53
N ALA A 130 0.25 -17.54 -1.00
CA ALA A 130 0.39 -17.07 -2.38
C ALA A 130 0.02 -18.13 -3.42
N ARG A 131 0.46 -19.37 -3.21
CA ARG A 131 0.21 -20.51 -4.12
C ARG A 131 -1.25 -20.94 -4.14
N VAL A 132 -1.91 -20.95 -2.99
CA VAL A 132 -3.32 -21.34 -2.87
C VAL A 132 -4.20 -20.31 -3.56
N LEU A 133 -3.93 -19.02 -3.33
CA LEU A 133 -4.62 -17.91 -3.98
C LEU A 133 -4.44 -17.95 -5.50
N GLU A 134 -3.21 -18.13 -5.98
CA GLU A 134 -2.93 -18.25 -7.40
C GLU A 134 -3.65 -19.45 -8.03
N THR A 135 -3.61 -20.61 -7.37
CA THR A 135 -4.28 -21.82 -7.86
C THR A 135 -5.79 -21.62 -7.94
N SER A 136 -6.38 -20.99 -6.92
CA SER A 136 -7.81 -20.68 -6.89
C SER A 136 -8.20 -19.73 -8.01
N LEU A 137 -7.49 -18.61 -8.18
CA LEU A 137 -7.74 -17.66 -9.28
C LEU A 137 -7.54 -18.31 -10.66
N ARG A 138 -6.58 -19.23 -10.79
CA ARG A 138 -6.35 -19.97 -12.04
C ARG A 138 -7.51 -20.92 -12.36
N SER A 139 -8.01 -21.66 -11.37
CA SER A 139 -9.16 -22.55 -11.54
C SER A 139 -10.42 -21.75 -11.88
N LEU A 140 -10.67 -20.65 -11.16
CA LEU A 140 -11.80 -19.75 -11.46
C LEU A 140 -11.78 -19.25 -12.90
N ARG A 141 -10.61 -18.83 -13.40
CA ARG A 141 -10.46 -18.37 -14.79
C ARG A 141 -10.69 -19.47 -15.82
N ARG A 142 -10.45 -20.75 -15.49
CA ARG A 142 -10.79 -21.85 -16.38
C ARG A 142 -12.30 -22.06 -16.41
N VAL A 143 -12.95 -22.04 -15.25
CA VAL A 143 -14.40 -22.28 -15.12
C VAL A 143 -15.23 -21.18 -15.75
N LEU A 144 -14.83 -19.92 -15.57
CA LEU A 144 -15.53 -18.75 -16.12
C LEU A 144 -15.38 -18.59 -17.64
N ARG A 145 -14.59 -19.44 -18.29
CA ARG A 145 -14.33 -19.32 -19.71
C ARG A 145 -15.33 -20.16 -20.50
N PRO A 146 -16.11 -19.56 -21.43
CA PRO A 146 -17.05 -20.31 -22.25
C PRO A 146 -16.31 -21.36 -23.10
N ALA A 147 -16.81 -22.59 -23.09
CA ALA A 147 -16.19 -23.75 -23.74
C ALA A 147 -15.98 -23.56 -25.25
N ASP A 148 -16.80 -22.73 -25.89
CA ASP A 148 -16.79 -22.50 -27.33
C ASP A 148 -15.62 -21.62 -27.83
N ASP A 149 -14.91 -20.92 -26.93
CA ASP A 149 -13.78 -20.02 -27.27
C ASP A 149 -12.39 -20.60 -26.89
N ALA A 150 -12.29 -21.93 -26.70
CA ALA A 150 -11.04 -22.59 -26.32
C ALA A 150 -10.16 -22.95 -27.55
N PRO A 151 -9.03 -22.24 -27.80
CA PRO A 151 -8.03 -22.70 -28.77
C PRO A 151 -7.37 -24.02 -28.29
N PRO A 152 -6.81 -24.85 -29.20
CA PRO A 152 -6.20 -26.13 -28.86
C PRO A 152 -5.09 -25.97 -27.81
N ALA A 153 -5.03 -26.94 -26.88
CA ALA A 153 -4.17 -26.91 -25.70
C ALA A 153 -2.69 -26.62 -26.03
N PRO A 154 -2.07 -25.56 -25.45
CA PRO A 154 -0.66 -25.28 -25.63
C PRO A 154 0.23 -26.06 -24.64
N SER A 155 1.47 -26.27 -25.05
CA SER A 155 2.57 -26.88 -24.29
C SER A 155 2.88 -26.17 -22.95
N PRO A 156 3.51 -26.84 -21.97
CA PRO A 156 3.57 -26.41 -20.57
C PRO A 156 4.59 -25.30 -20.25
N SER A 157 4.90 -24.40 -21.20
CA SER A 157 5.86 -23.31 -21.00
C SER A 157 5.21 -21.94 -21.05
N PHE A 158 5.23 -21.26 -19.90
CA PHE A 158 5.29 -19.81 -19.73
C PHE A 158 4.14 -18.97 -20.33
N TRP A 159 3.14 -18.66 -19.49
CA TRP A 159 2.27 -17.46 -19.57
C TRP A 159 1.62 -17.07 -20.90
N ASN A 160 1.16 -18.02 -21.73
CA ASN A 160 0.29 -17.67 -22.85
C ASN A 160 -1.16 -17.50 -22.39
N ALA A 161 -1.54 -16.23 -22.18
CA ALA A 161 -2.89 -15.83 -21.84
C ALA A 161 -3.85 -16.15 -22.97
N SER A 162 -4.93 -16.79 -22.57
CA SER A 162 -6.15 -16.89 -23.33
C SER A 162 -6.93 -15.56 -23.34
N PRO A 163 -7.77 -15.27 -24.36
CA PRO A 163 -8.57 -14.05 -24.45
C PRO A 163 -9.44 -13.83 -23.20
N PRO A 164 -9.53 -12.58 -22.70
CA PRO A 164 -10.26 -12.21 -21.49
C PRO A 164 -11.78 -12.09 -21.71
N SER A 165 -12.56 -12.46 -20.69
CA SER A 165 -14.02 -12.26 -20.65
C SER A 165 -14.42 -10.82 -20.30
N SER A 166 -13.68 -10.10 -19.44
CA SER A 166 -14.06 -8.73 -19.04
C SER A 166 -13.58 -7.66 -20.05
N PRO A 167 -14.44 -6.68 -20.42
CA PRO A 167 -14.09 -5.62 -21.35
C PRO A 167 -13.03 -4.64 -20.81
N ALA A 168 -12.91 -4.39 -19.50
CA ALA A 168 -11.80 -3.59 -18.95
C ALA A 168 -10.44 -4.29 -19.14
N ARG A 169 -10.37 -5.59 -18.84
CA ARG A 169 -9.17 -6.39 -19.07
C ARG A 169 -8.91 -6.58 -20.57
N ARG A 170 -9.95 -6.70 -21.40
CA ARG A 170 -9.84 -6.74 -22.86
C ARG A 170 -9.33 -5.42 -23.42
N ALA A 171 -9.80 -4.27 -22.96
CA ALA A 171 -9.31 -2.95 -23.38
C ALA A 171 -7.86 -2.71 -22.95
N ALA A 172 -7.48 -3.13 -21.74
CA ALA A 172 -6.08 -3.12 -21.29
C ALA A 172 -5.23 -4.09 -22.13
N LEU A 173 -5.71 -5.31 -22.39
CA LEU A 173 -5.00 -6.31 -23.20
C LEU A 173 -4.96 -5.97 -24.70
N GLU A 174 -5.94 -5.26 -25.24
CA GLU A 174 -6.00 -4.81 -26.63
C GLU A 174 -5.08 -3.60 -26.87
N ARG A 175 -4.93 -2.70 -25.88
CA ARG A 175 -3.98 -1.58 -25.95
C ARG A 175 -2.54 -1.98 -25.64
N TYR A 176 -2.33 -3.01 -24.83
CA TYR A 176 -0.99 -3.46 -24.40
C TYR A 176 -0.52 -4.80 -24.98
N GLY A 177 -1.33 -5.47 -25.81
CA GLY A 177 -0.99 -6.80 -26.32
C GLY A 177 -1.21 -7.90 -25.27
N GLY A 178 -1.78 -9.03 -25.70
CA GLY A 178 -2.22 -10.13 -24.83
C GLY A 178 -1.20 -10.61 -23.80
N ALA A 179 -1.71 -11.02 -22.62
CA ALA A 179 -1.02 -11.38 -21.37
C ALA A 179 -0.43 -10.19 -20.60
N ALA A 180 -1.18 -9.70 -19.59
CA ALA A 180 -0.77 -8.58 -18.72
C ALA A 180 0.56 -8.81 -17.94
N ALA A 181 1.05 -10.05 -17.87
CA ALA A 181 2.37 -10.38 -17.35
C ALA A 181 3.50 -10.21 -18.39
N ALA A 182 3.22 -10.24 -19.69
CA ALA A 182 4.21 -10.14 -20.77
C ALA A 182 4.49 -8.70 -21.24
N TYR A 183 3.72 -7.69 -20.82
CA TYR A 183 3.74 -6.36 -21.46
C TYR A 183 3.68 -5.16 -20.51
N LEU A 184 4.31 -5.24 -19.32
CA LEU A 184 4.99 -4.02 -18.89
C LEU A 184 6.04 -3.73 -19.99
N PRO A 185 6.02 -2.55 -20.64
CA PRO A 185 6.91 -2.28 -21.77
C PRO A 185 8.35 -2.38 -21.27
N LEU A 186 8.98 -3.55 -21.47
CA LEU A 186 10.26 -3.88 -20.85
C LEU A 186 11.19 -2.69 -21.01
N LEU A 187 11.78 -2.25 -19.89
CA LEU A 187 12.78 -1.20 -19.92
C LEU A 187 13.77 -1.56 -21.05
N PRO A 188 13.95 -0.70 -22.07
CA PRO A 188 14.74 -1.05 -23.24
C PRO A 188 16.10 -1.62 -22.82
N SER A 189 16.54 -2.71 -23.43
CA SER A 189 17.88 -3.25 -23.13
C SER A 189 18.98 -2.31 -23.61
N ASP A 190 18.73 -1.54 -24.67
CA ASP A 190 19.63 -0.50 -25.17
C ASP A 190 19.63 0.74 -24.27
N ALA A 191 20.78 1.04 -23.68
CA ALA A 191 20.99 2.18 -22.79
C ALA A 191 20.57 3.53 -23.41
N ARG A 192 20.75 3.73 -24.72
CA ARG A 192 20.35 5.00 -25.36
C ARG A 192 18.84 5.13 -25.47
N ALA A 193 18.15 4.05 -25.81
CA ALA A 193 16.70 4.00 -25.82
C ALA A 193 16.13 4.19 -24.40
N ARG A 194 16.78 3.62 -23.37
CA ARG A 194 16.44 3.85 -21.96
C ARG A 194 16.50 5.32 -21.59
N VAL A 195 17.65 5.97 -21.82
CA VAL A 195 17.85 7.38 -21.45
C VAL A 195 16.78 8.26 -22.10
N ARG A 196 16.50 8.07 -23.40
CA ARG A 196 15.45 8.85 -24.09
C ARG A 196 14.05 8.60 -23.53
N ALA A 197 13.73 7.35 -23.20
CA ALA A 197 12.46 7.03 -22.57
C ALA A 197 12.36 7.70 -21.19
N LEU A 198 13.44 7.70 -20.42
CA LEU A 198 13.50 8.27 -19.07
C LEU A 198 13.54 9.80 -19.05
N GLU A 199 14.13 10.44 -20.05
CA GLU A 199 14.12 11.91 -20.21
C GLU A 199 12.69 12.45 -20.41
N ALA A 200 11.80 11.64 -20.99
CA ALA A 200 10.39 11.98 -21.16
C ALA A 200 9.55 11.71 -19.90
N THR A 201 10.05 10.92 -18.94
CA THR A 201 9.31 10.57 -17.73
C THR A 201 9.52 11.59 -16.62
N ASP A 202 8.44 11.88 -15.89
CA ASP A 202 8.49 12.70 -14.70
C ASP A 202 9.45 12.10 -13.65
N PRO A 203 10.20 12.93 -12.91
CA PRO A 203 10.99 12.42 -11.80
C PRO A 203 10.08 11.83 -10.73
N LEU A 204 10.56 10.75 -10.11
CA LEU A 204 9.91 10.15 -8.95
C LEU A 204 9.77 11.24 -7.85
N PRO A 205 8.57 11.41 -7.26
CA PRO A 205 8.38 12.38 -6.19
C PRO A 205 9.41 12.20 -5.08
N ALA A 206 10.04 13.31 -4.68
CA ALA A 206 10.81 13.34 -3.45
C ALA A 206 9.85 13.49 -2.27
N ASP A 207 10.00 12.64 -1.25
CA ASP A 207 9.24 12.72 0.00
C ASP A 207 10.21 12.87 1.18
N ASP A 208 10.23 14.05 1.82
CA ASP A 208 10.98 14.33 3.05
C ASP A 208 10.07 14.21 4.28
N ARG A 209 9.23 13.17 4.32
CA ARG A 209 8.27 12.94 5.41
C ARG A 209 8.92 12.98 6.80
N ALA A 210 10.14 12.44 6.92
CA ALA A 210 10.84 12.43 8.20
C ALA A 210 11.22 13.84 8.64
N GLY A 211 11.80 14.65 7.75
CA GLY A 211 12.12 16.06 8.03
C GLY A 211 10.85 16.89 8.29
N GLU A 212 9.80 16.69 7.50
CA GLU A 212 8.50 17.36 7.66
C GLU A 212 7.85 17.03 9.01
N MET A 213 7.76 15.74 9.39
CA MET A 213 7.20 15.33 10.68
C MET A 213 8.06 15.78 11.87
N ALA A 214 9.38 15.73 11.76
CA ALA A 214 10.29 16.23 12.80
C ALA A 214 10.14 17.75 13.00
N ALA A 215 10.02 18.51 11.91
CA ALA A 215 9.76 19.94 11.95
C ALA A 215 8.40 20.25 12.60
N ALA A 216 7.35 19.51 12.24
CA ALA A 216 6.02 19.66 12.83
C ALA A 216 5.97 19.32 14.32
N LEU A 217 6.61 18.23 14.74
CA LEU A 217 6.72 17.86 16.15
C LEU A 217 7.50 18.92 16.94
N THR A 218 8.60 19.41 16.39
CA THR A 218 9.40 20.48 17.01
C THR A 218 8.57 21.75 17.19
N ALA A 219 7.80 22.13 16.16
CA ALA A 219 6.89 23.27 16.24
C ALA A 219 5.77 23.06 17.28
N ALA A 220 5.17 21.85 17.32
CA ALA A 220 4.12 21.52 18.28
C ALA A 220 4.65 21.55 19.73
N VAL A 221 5.86 21.05 19.98
CA VAL A 221 6.51 21.12 21.30
C VAL A 221 6.80 22.57 21.68
N ALA A 222 7.26 23.40 20.75
CA ALA A 222 7.50 24.83 21.01
C ALA A 222 6.19 25.55 21.40
N VAL A 223 5.10 25.30 20.66
CA VAL A 223 3.78 25.86 20.98
C VAL A 223 3.29 25.38 22.35
N ALA A 224 3.40 24.08 22.64
CA ALA A 224 3.02 23.52 23.93
C ALA A 224 3.82 24.13 25.09
N ALA A 225 5.12 24.38 24.90
CA ALA A 225 5.96 25.03 25.90
C ALA A 225 5.55 26.48 26.15
N CYS A 226 5.20 27.24 25.11
CA CYS A 226 4.66 28.60 25.25
C CYS A 226 3.34 28.61 26.02
N VAL A 227 2.39 27.73 25.67
CA VAL A 227 1.11 27.60 26.37
C VAL A 227 1.29 27.22 27.83
N ALA A 228 2.23 26.31 28.12
CA ALA A 228 2.54 25.92 29.50
C ALA A 228 3.16 27.08 30.29
N ALA A 229 4.04 27.88 29.68
CA ALA A 229 4.63 29.05 30.32
C ALA A 229 3.56 30.10 30.65
N ASP A 230 2.64 30.38 29.72
CA ASP A 230 1.52 31.31 29.95
C ASP A 230 0.59 30.81 31.06
N ALA A 231 0.29 29.51 31.10
CA ALA A 231 -0.54 28.92 32.16
C ALA A 231 0.12 29.02 33.55
N VAL A 232 1.44 28.81 33.63
CA VAL A 232 2.20 28.97 34.88
C VAL A 232 2.20 30.43 35.33
N ASP A 233 2.33 31.39 34.41
CA ASP A 233 2.31 32.82 34.72
C ASP A 233 0.93 33.25 35.25
N GLN A 234 -0.16 32.79 34.63
CA GLN A 234 -1.53 33.02 35.10
C GLN A 234 -1.76 32.45 36.52
N MET A 235 -1.26 31.24 36.78
CA MET A 235 -1.38 30.61 38.10
C MET A 235 -0.53 31.31 39.17
N ALA A 236 0.66 31.79 38.81
CA ALA A 236 1.60 32.40 39.74
C ALA A 236 1.21 33.82 40.14
N TRP A 237 0.63 34.60 39.23
CA TRP A 237 0.44 36.04 39.45
C TRP A 237 -1.02 36.48 39.55
N GLY A 238 -1.99 35.63 39.23
CA GLY A 238 -3.42 35.91 39.42
C GLY A 238 -3.93 37.15 38.69
N VAL A 239 -3.19 37.65 37.69
CA VAL A 239 -3.55 38.86 36.96
C VAL A 239 -4.37 38.47 35.73
N GLU A 240 -5.64 38.88 35.72
CA GLU A 240 -6.51 38.87 34.52
C GLU A 240 -6.01 39.88 33.48
N LEU A 241 -4.83 39.67 32.89
CA LEU A 241 -4.44 40.41 31.70
C LEU A 241 -5.13 39.77 30.48
N TRP A 242 -6.01 40.55 29.86
CA TRP A 242 -6.83 40.25 28.70
C TRP A 242 -6.11 39.49 27.57
N GLN A 243 -6.74 38.39 27.11
CA GLN A 243 -6.56 37.80 25.77
C GLN A 243 -7.03 38.82 24.71
N PRO A 244 -6.21 39.14 23.71
CA PRO A 244 -6.16 38.36 22.47
C PRO A 244 -4.69 38.27 22.01
N ASP A 245 -4.10 37.11 21.83
CA ASP A 245 -4.40 36.26 20.70
C ASP A 245 -3.43 35.10 20.84
N LEU A 246 -3.87 33.98 21.41
CA LEU A 246 -3.03 32.79 21.44
C LEU A 246 -2.71 32.32 20.00
N ALA A 247 -3.59 32.68 19.04
CA ALA A 247 -3.39 32.52 17.60
C ALA A 247 -2.33 33.47 17.01
N LEU A 248 -2.32 34.79 17.32
CA LEU A 248 -1.23 35.69 16.94
C LEU A 248 0.05 35.35 17.71
N GLY A 249 -0.03 34.84 18.93
CA GLY A 249 1.12 34.36 19.70
C GLY A 249 1.74 33.13 19.05
N CYS A 250 0.94 32.18 18.59
CA CYS A 250 1.42 31.03 17.82
C CYS A 250 1.91 31.45 16.43
N LEU A 251 1.21 32.34 15.72
CA LEU A 251 1.65 32.90 14.43
C LEU A 251 2.90 33.78 14.55
N ALA A 252 3.03 34.53 15.64
CA ALA A 252 4.20 35.34 15.95
C ALA A 252 5.33 34.47 16.48
N ALA A 253 5.06 33.35 17.14
CA ALA A 253 6.07 32.37 17.54
C ALA A 253 6.57 31.59 16.32
N THR A 254 5.71 31.20 15.37
CA THR A 254 6.15 30.59 14.11
C THR A 254 6.86 31.62 13.22
N ALA A 255 6.35 32.85 13.10
CA ALA A 255 7.05 33.93 12.41
C ALA A 255 8.35 34.32 13.13
N ALA A 256 8.42 34.30 14.46
CA ALA A 256 9.65 34.56 15.22
C ALA A 256 10.58 33.34 15.23
N LEU A 257 10.11 32.13 14.97
CA LEU A 257 10.97 30.99 14.66
C LEU A 257 11.55 31.19 13.25
N ASP A 258 10.76 31.57 12.25
CA ASP A 258 11.25 31.86 10.90
C ASP A 258 12.19 33.09 10.85
N THR A 259 11.92 34.13 11.67
CA THR A 259 12.74 35.36 11.71
C THR A 259 13.89 35.27 12.72
N GLY A 260 13.64 34.60 13.84
CA GLY A 260 14.57 34.43 14.96
C GLY A 260 15.59 33.32 14.74
N TYR A 261 15.31 32.32 13.90
CA TYR A 261 16.35 31.39 13.42
C TYR A 261 17.42 32.13 12.61
N GLY A 262 17.02 33.12 11.80
CA GLY A 262 17.95 34.02 11.10
C GLY A 262 18.72 34.96 12.04
N ALA A 263 18.10 35.41 13.14
CA ALA A 263 18.79 36.17 14.18
C ALA A 263 19.76 35.28 15.00
N LEU A 264 19.38 34.04 15.30
CA LEU A 264 20.21 33.05 15.98
C LEU A 264 21.40 32.64 15.11
N GLN A 265 21.24 32.45 13.81
CA GLN A 265 22.34 32.16 12.87
C GLN A 265 23.29 33.36 12.71
N LYS A 266 22.75 34.59 12.69
CA LYS A 266 23.57 35.82 12.75
C LYS A 266 24.29 35.97 14.09
N SER A 267 23.71 35.51 15.19
CA SER A 267 24.32 35.52 16.53
C SER A 267 25.30 34.35 16.76
N SER A 268 25.12 33.20 16.12
CA SER A 268 26.02 32.05 16.21
C SER A 268 27.33 32.29 15.46
N ARG A 269 27.33 33.13 14.42
CA ARG A 269 28.58 33.69 13.85
C ARG A 269 29.38 34.52 14.86
N LEU A 270 28.76 35.00 15.94
CA LEU A 270 29.38 35.74 17.03
C LEU A 270 29.83 34.82 18.19
N VAL A 271 29.31 33.59 18.26
CA VAL A 271 29.63 32.58 19.30
C VAL A 271 30.11 31.30 18.60
N ARG A 272 31.44 31.14 18.49
CA ARG A 272 32.18 30.02 17.84
C ARG A 272 31.88 28.58 18.35
N ALA A 273 30.79 28.37 19.10
CA ALA A 273 30.52 27.11 19.80
C ALA A 273 29.30 26.33 19.28
N VAL A 274 28.62 26.79 18.22
CA VAL A 274 27.48 26.07 17.63
C VAL A 274 27.95 25.34 16.36
N PRO A 275 27.77 24.01 16.24
CA PRO A 275 28.17 23.25 15.06
C PRO A 275 27.48 23.78 13.80
N ASP A 276 28.20 23.71 12.67
CA ASP A 276 27.81 24.29 11.39
C ASP A 276 26.38 23.91 10.98
N LEU A 277 25.50 24.91 11.01
CA LEU A 277 24.15 24.84 10.50
C LEU A 277 24.17 25.03 8.98
N PRO A 278 23.38 24.27 8.20
CA PRO A 278 23.44 24.27 6.74
C PRO A 278 23.22 25.68 6.17
N GLU A 279 24.25 26.24 5.51
CA GLU A 279 24.28 27.66 5.08
C GLU A 279 23.35 28.00 3.91
N ASN A 280 22.61 27.04 3.35
CA ASN A 280 21.94 27.20 2.05
C ASN A 280 20.41 27.30 2.08
N GLU A 281 19.75 27.32 3.25
CA GLU A 281 18.30 27.56 3.33
C GLU A 281 18.01 29.06 3.57
N MET A 282 17.80 29.81 2.48
CA MET A 282 17.35 31.21 2.55
C MET A 282 16.03 31.34 3.31
N LEU A 283 16.11 31.90 4.52
CA LEU A 283 14.99 32.31 5.36
C LEU A 283 14.21 33.44 4.66
N GLY A 284 12.87 33.34 4.64
CA GLY A 284 11.96 34.22 3.88
C GLY A 284 11.33 33.58 2.63
N THR A 285 11.75 32.36 2.27
CA THR A 285 11.16 31.60 1.15
C THR A 285 9.94 30.75 1.54
N GLY A 286 9.55 30.75 2.83
CA GLY A 286 8.46 29.92 3.35
C GLY A 286 8.76 28.43 3.43
N LYS A 287 10.00 27.98 3.19
CA LYS A 287 10.37 26.55 3.19
C LYS A 287 10.20 25.86 4.54
N ILE A 288 10.64 26.48 5.64
CA ILE A 288 10.52 25.90 6.99
C ILE A 288 9.04 25.84 7.40
N THR A 289 8.33 26.97 7.29
CA THR A 289 6.88 27.03 7.52
C THR A 289 6.13 26.01 6.65
N GLY A 290 6.53 25.84 5.39
CA GLY A 290 6.00 24.81 4.49
C GLY A 290 6.27 23.38 4.98
N LYS A 291 7.49 23.07 5.43
CA LYS A 291 7.84 21.75 6.02
C LYS A 291 7.00 21.47 7.27
N VAL A 292 6.88 22.45 8.18
CA VAL A 292 6.05 22.35 9.39
C VAL A 292 4.60 22.10 9.03
N TRP A 293 4.03 22.88 8.10
CA TRP A 293 2.65 22.75 7.67
C TRP A 293 2.36 21.37 7.03
N LYS A 294 3.24 20.92 6.13
CA LYS A 294 3.16 19.58 5.53
C LYS A 294 3.22 18.49 6.59
N GLY A 295 4.15 18.59 7.54
CA GLY A 295 4.26 17.65 8.65
C GLY A 295 3.03 17.64 9.56
N MET A 296 2.47 18.81 9.88
CA MET A 296 1.22 18.91 10.65
C MET A 296 0.06 18.27 9.90
N ARG A 297 -0.07 18.53 8.59
CA ARG A 297 -1.10 17.91 7.76
C ARG A 297 -0.98 16.39 7.77
N ARG A 298 0.22 15.82 7.74
CA ARG A 298 0.42 14.37 7.86
C ARG A 298 0.08 13.81 9.24
N LEU A 299 0.38 14.55 10.29
CA LEU A 299 0.12 14.12 11.68
C LEU A 299 -1.37 14.14 12.02
N PHE A 300 -2.10 15.13 11.53
CA PHE A 300 -3.49 15.38 11.97
C PHE A 300 -4.54 15.08 10.90
N ASN A 301 -4.19 15.08 9.61
CA ASN A 301 -5.15 14.84 8.53
C ASN A 301 -5.07 13.38 8.09
N THR A 302 -5.70 12.49 8.86
CA THR A 302 -6.00 11.13 8.41
C THR A 302 -7.13 11.20 7.41
N ASP A 303 -6.78 11.11 6.13
CA ASP A 303 -7.74 11.13 5.03
C ASP A 303 -8.06 9.68 4.63
N THR A 304 -9.11 9.14 5.23
CA THR A 304 -9.47 7.72 5.04
C THR A 304 -9.85 7.41 3.59
N GLU A 305 -10.51 8.34 2.91
CA GLU A 305 -10.87 8.18 1.49
C GLU A 305 -9.60 8.06 0.64
N ARG A 306 -8.65 8.95 0.88
CA ARG A 306 -7.35 8.92 0.21
C ARG A 306 -6.53 7.67 0.52
N GLU A 307 -6.60 7.15 1.74
CA GLU A 307 -6.03 5.85 2.08
C GLU A 307 -6.67 4.73 1.25
N CYS A 308 -8.01 4.67 1.19
CA CYS A 308 -8.73 3.67 0.40
C CYS A 308 -8.42 3.76 -1.11
N GLN A 309 -8.23 4.97 -1.64
CA GLN A 309 -7.78 5.20 -3.02
C GLN A 309 -6.38 4.63 -3.29
N CYS A 310 -5.42 4.89 -2.39
CA CYS A 310 -4.08 4.30 -2.46
C CYS A 310 -4.10 2.78 -2.35
N GLU A 311 -4.92 2.24 -1.45
CA GLU A 311 -5.09 0.80 -1.23
C GLU A 311 -5.73 0.12 -2.45
N ALA A 312 -6.72 0.76 -3.09
CA ALA A 312 -7.32 0.31 -4.34
C ALA A 312 -6.31 0.28 -5.49
N ALA A 313 -5.46 1.32 -5.62
CA ALA A 313 -4.42 1.37 -6.64
C ALA A 313 -3.36 0.27 -6.44
N ALA A 314 -2.93 0.03 -5.19
CA ALA A 314 -2.04 -1.08 -4.85
C ALA A 314 -2.65 -2.43 -5.22
N PHE A 315 -3.91 -2.65 -4.83
CA PHE A 315 -4.64 -3.89 -5.08
C PHE A 315 -4.77 -4.16 -6.58
N TYR A 316 -5.24 -3.16 -7.33
CA TYR A 316 -5.41 -3.25 -8.77
C TYR A 316 -4.07 -3.57 -9.48
N ALA A 317 -3.00 -2.87 -9.10
CA ALA A 317 -1.68 -3.12 -9.67
C ALA A 317 -1.19 -4.54 -9.35
N ALA A 318 -1.30 -5.00 -8.10
CA ALA A 318 -0.92 -6.36 -7.74
C ALA A 318 -1.69 -7.41 -8.56
N TYR A 319 -3.00 -7.23 -8.70
CA TYR A 319 -3.88 -8.13 -9.44
C TYR A 319 -3.51 -8.22 -10.92
N VAL A 320 -3.37 -7.07 -11.59
CA VAL A 320 -3.06 -7.03 -13.02
C VAL A 320 -1.65 -7.54 -13.32
N LEU A 321 -0.69 -7.26 -12.44
CA LEU A 321 0.69 -7.73 -12.56
C LEU A 321 0.85 -9.21 -12.21
N GLY A 322 -0.19 -9.86 -11.70
CA GLY A 322 -0.17 -11.26 -11.30
C GLY A 322 0.75 -11.51 -10.11
N LEU A 323 0.86 -10.54 -9.19
CA LEU A 323 1.60 -10.75 -7.96
C LEU A 323 0.78 -11.67 -7.04
N PRO A 324 1.44 -12.59 -6.31
CA PRO A 324 0.71 -13.59 -5.54
C PRO A 324 0.27 -13.08 -4.15
N CYS A 325 0.43 -11.79 -3.86
CA CYS A 325 -0.04 -11.15 -2.65
C CYS A 325 -0.80 -9.84 -2.95
N PHE A 326 -1.79 -9.54 -2.11
CA PHE A 326 -2.63 -8.35 -2.20
C PHE A 326 -2.45 -7.45 -0.97
N ALA A 327 -1.21 -7.02 -0.69
CA ALA A 327 -0.99 -6.08 0.40
C ALA A 327 -1.57 -4.70 0.01
N PHE A 328 -2.57 -4.24 0.76
CA PHE A 328 -3.20 -2.93 0.55
C PHE A 328 -2.22 -1.77 0.78
N ARG A 329 -1.28 -1.94 1.71
CA ARG A 329 -0.21 -1.00 2.00
C ARG A 329 1.14 -1.64 1.69
N PRO A 330 1.58 -1.58 0.42
CA PRO A 330 2.80 -2.25 0.01
C PRO A 330 3.99 -1.61 0.72
N ASN A 331 4.88 -2.44 1.26
CA ASN A 331 6.10 -1.98 1.94
C ASN A 331 7.33 -2.77 1.47
N ALA A 332 8.49 -2.16 1.63
CA ALA A 332 9.78 -2.68 1.19
C ALA A 332 10.10 -4.06 1.77
N LEU A 333 9.73 -4.31 3.03
CA LEU A 333 10.06 -5.55 3.73
C LEU A 333 9.23 -6.72 3.20
N GLU A 334 7.91 -6.55 3.12
CA GLU A 334 6.99 -7.53 2.55
C GLU A 334 7.30 -7.80 1.09
N ALA A 335 7.59 -6.75 0.31
CA ALA A 335 8.02 -6.88 -1.07
C ALA A 335 9.31 -7.70 -1.20
N ALA A 336 10.28 -7.49 -0.31
CA ALA A 336 11.51 -8.28 -0.31
C ALA A 336 11.22 -9.75 0.03
N VAL A 337 10.42 -10.01 1.07
CA VAL A 337 9.99 -11.37 1.45
C VAL A 337 9.28 -12.07 0.29
N LEU A 338 8.34 -11.38 -0.36
CA LEU A 338 7.64 -11.88 -1.55
C LEU A 338 8.62 -12.29 -2.66
N VAL A 339 9.59 -11.44 -2.98
CA VAL A 339 10.61 -11.74 -3.99
C VAL A 339 11.42 -12.98 -3.61
N TYR A 340 11.76 -13.15 -2.33
CA TYR A 340 12.54 -14.30 -1.88
C TYR A 340 11.74 -15.61 -1.84
N ASP A 341 10.50 -15.58 -1.37
CA ASP A 341 9.69 -16.79 -1.22
C ASP A 341 9.40 -17.44 -2.60
N THR A 342 9.35 -16.63 -3.65
CA THR A 342 9.15 -17.09 -5.03
C THR A 342 10.40 -17.72 -5.66
N ARG A 343 11.60 -17.60 -5.05
CA ARG A 343 12.85 -18.17 -5.59
C ARG A 343 12.78 -19.68 -5.78
N SER A 344 12.04 -20.37 -4.92
CA SER A 344 11.91 -21.83 -4.95
C SER A 344 11.20 -22.37 -6.19
N ASP A 345 10.45 -21.51 -6.90
CA ASP A 345 9.71 -21.86 -8.09
C ASP A 345 10.25 -21.06 -9.30
N PRO A 346 11.02 -21.69 -10.21
CA PRO A 346 11.61 -20.98 -11.34
C PRO A 346 10.56 -20.41 -12.30
N ALA A 347 9.33 -20.94 -12.32
CA ALA A 347 8.26 -20.41 -13.18
C ALA A 347 7.60 -19.14 -12.60
N ALA A 348 7.64 -18.99 -11.27
CA ALA A 348 7.03 -17.88 -10.54
C ALA A 348 8.05 -16.91 -9.92
N SER A 349 9.35 -17.16 -10.12
CA SER A 349 10.42 -16.38 -9.47
C SER A 349 10.36 -14.90 -9.83
N LEU A 350 10.14 -14.08 -8.80
CA LEU A 350 10.17 -12.62 -8.90
C LEU A 350 11.59 -12.06 -8.80
N LEU A 351 12.60 -12.91 -8.58
CA LEU A 351 14.01 -12.52 -8.53
C LEU A 351 14.62 -12.23 -9.91
N THR A 352 13.82 -12.28 -10.96
CA THR A 352 14.19 -11.84 -12.32
C THR A 352 14.05 -10.32 -12.46
N ARG A 353 14.73 -9.72 -13.46
CA ARG A 353 14.59 -8.28 -13.76
C ARG A 353 13.13 -7.87 -13.95
N ALA A 354 12.39 -8.65 -14.73
CA ALA A 354 10.97 -8.41 -14.96
C ALA A 354 10.16 -8.55 -13.67
N GLY A 355 10.45 -9.56 -12.84
CA GLY A 355 9.80 -9.77 -11.55
C GLY A 355 10.00 -8.57 -10.60
N VAL A 356 11.25 -8.14 -10.40
CA VAL A 356 11.57 -6.97 -9.56
C VAL A 356 10.88 -5.71 -10.09
N LEU A 357 10.89 -5.49 -11.40
CA LEU A 357 10.19 -4.36 -12.01
C LEU A 357 8.68 -4.39 -11.74
N ARG A 358 8.01 -5.56 -11.80
CA ARG A 358 6.58 -5.67 -11.42
C ARG A 358 6.36 -5.29 -9.96
N VAL A 359 7.23 -5.75 -9.05
CA VAL A 359 7.12 -5.42 -7.62
C VAL A 359 7.34 -3.92 -7.39
N LEU A 360 8.26 -3.28 -8.12
CA LEU A 360 8.44 -1.82 -8.08
C LEU A 360 7.22 -1.06 -8.59
N VAL A 361 6.62 -1.49 -9.71
CA VAL A 361 5.38 -0.88 -10.24
C VAL A 361 4.27 -0.98 -9.20
N TRP A 362 4.13 -2.13 -8.54
CA TRP A 362 3.16 -2.31 -7.45
C TRP A 362 3.42 -1.38 -6.26
N LEU A 363 4.66 -1.27 -5.78
CA LEU A 363 5.04 -0.35 -4.69
C LEU A 363 4.78 1.13 -5.05
N LEU A 364 4.87 1.48 -6.33
CA LEU A 364 4.72 2.85 -6.82
C LEU A 364 3.30 3.19 -7.29
N ALA A 365 2.42 2.21 -7.46
CA ALA A 365 1.02 2.44 -7.87
C ALA A 365 0.25 3.37 -6.92
N PRO A 366 0.35 3.24 -5.58
CA PRO A 366 -0.26 4.19 -4.66
C PRO A 366 0.29 5.61 -4.82
N VAL A 367 1.60 5.74 -5.04
CA VAL A 367 2.29 7.03 -5.24
C VAL A 367 1.79 7.72 -6.49
N ALA A 368 1.69 6.96 -7.57
CA ALA A 368 1.21 7.48 -8.84
C ALA A 368 -0.25 7.92 -8.76
N HIS A 369 -1.11 7.08 -8.17
CA HIS A 369 -2.52 7.42 -7.97
C HIS A 369 -2.69 8.69 -7.11
N GLU A 370 -2.00 8.73 -5.98
CA GLU A 370 -2.09 9.85 -5.05
C GLU A 370 -1.65 11.17 -5.69
N ARG A 371 -0.62 11.14 -6.55
CA ARG A 371 -0.18 12.32 -7.31
C ARG A 371 -1.18 12.76 -8.38
N GLN A 372 -1.97 11.84 -8.94
CA GLN A 372 -3.04 12.19 -9.90
C GLN A 372 -4.22 12.88 -9.23
N VAL A 373 -4.58 12.44 -8.02
CA VAL A 373 -5.76 12.96 -7.30
C VAL A 373 -5.43 14.21 -6.47
N ALA A 374 -4.24 14.27 -5.86
CA ALA A 374 -3.91 15.35 -4.94
C ALA A 374 -3.63 16.66 -5.68
N PRO A 375 -4.30 17.77 -5.30
CA PRO A 375 -4.04 19.06 -5.92
C PRO A 375 -2.58 19.50 -5.68
N PRO A 376 -1.93 20.11 -6.67
CA PRO A 376 -0.62 20.71 -6.48
C PRO A 376 -0.72 21.80 -5.42
N VAL A 377 0.21 21.80 -4.47
CA VAL A 377 0.29 22.82 -3.41
C VAL A 377 1.28 23.88 -3.87
N ASP A 378 0.81 25.12 -4.05
CA ASP A 378 1.62 26.33 -4.29
C ASP A 378 2.67 26.20 -5.41
N GLY A 379 2.26 25.71 -6.58
CA GLY A 379 3.14 25.55 -7.75
C GLY A 379 4.20 24.46 -7.58
N GLY A 380 4.13 23.67 -6.50
CA GLY A 380 5.01 22.53 -6.22
C GLY A 380 4.34 21.17 -6.46
N ALA A 381 5.13 20.11 -6.24
CA ALA A 381 4.66 18.73 -6.33
C ALA A 381 3.54 18.44 -5.31
N ALA A 382 2.61 17.56 -5.70
CA ALA A 382 1.54 17.11 -4.83
C ALA A 382 2.09 16.52 -3.52
N LEU A 383 1.51 16.93 -2.37
CA LEU A 383 1.89 16.39 -1.07
C LEU A 383 1.38 14.97 -0.95
N LEU A 384 2.24 13.96 -1.01
CA LEU A 384 1.90 12.56 -0.77
C LEU A 384 1.61 12.36 0.71
N VAL A 385 0.40 11.97 1.12
CA VAL A 385 0.03 11.80 2.53
C VAL A 385 0.00 10.31 2.90
N ALA A 386 -0.64 9.49 2.06
CA ALA A 386 -0.89 8.07 2.32
C ALA A 386 0.21 7.16 1.75
N SER A 387 0.71 7.41 0.54
CA SER A 387 1.73 6.59 -0.12
C SER A 387 3.15 7.03 0.22
N ASP A 388 4.15 6.14 0.13
CA ASP A 388 5.56 6.47 0.37
C ASP A 388 6.47 5.97 -0.78
N PRO A 389 7.07 6.87 -1.58
CA PRO A 389 7.96 6.49 -2.69
C PRO A 389 9.28 5.88 -2.22
N ARG A 390 9.62 5.99 -0.94
CA ARG A 390 10.86 5.44 -0.37
C ARG A 390 10.80 3.94 -0.19
N GLU A 391 9.60 3.35 -0.15
CA GLU A 391 9.43 1.89 -0.04
C GLU A 391 10.03 1.16 -1.26
N ALA A 392 9.88 1.72 -2.47
CA ALA A 392 10.49 1.16 -3.68
C ALA A 392 12.04 1.19 -3.62
N ARG A 393 12.64 2.26 -3.10
CA ARG A 393 14.09 2.33 -2.83
C ARG A 393 14.51 1.37 -1.72
N GLY A 394 13.69 1.27 -0.68
CA GLY A 394 13.88 0.36 0.43
C GLY A 394 13.94 -1.10 -0.02
N LEU A 395 13.10 -1.47 -0.99
CA LEU A 395 13.14 -2.79 -1.62
C LEU A 395 14.52 -3.04 -2.26
N LEU A 396 14.97 -2.14 -3.16
CA LEU A 396 16.26 -2.32 -3.85
C LEU A 396 17.42 -2.43 -2.86
N ARG A 397 17.42 -1.63 -1.79
CA ARG A 397 18.44 -1.71 -0.73
C ARG A 397 18.41 -3.07 -0.02
N LYS A 398 17.22 -3.55 0.37
CA LYS A 398 17.06 -4.84 1.05
C LYS A 398 17.46 -6.01 0.13
N LEU A 399 17.12 -5.93 -1.16
CA LEU A 399 17.54 -6.91 -2.15
C LEU A 399 19.06 -6.96 -2.28
N ALA A 400 19.72 -5.80 -2.37
CA ALA A 400 21.18 -5.72 -2.39
C ALA A 400 21.84 -6.27 -1.11
N GLU A 401 21.34 -5.87 0.07
CA GLU A 401 21.88 -6.32 1.37
C GLU A 401 21.83 -7.85 1.52
N LYS A 402 20.74 -8.49 1.05
CA LYS A 402 20.55 -9.94 1.17
C LYS A 402 21.06 -10.73 -0.02
N ALA A 403 21.44 -10.10 -1.13
CA ALA A 403 21.94 -10.81 -2.31
C ALA A 403 23.14 -11.71 -1.96
N ALA A 404 24.03 -11.21 -1.09
CA ALA A 404 25.17 -11.94 -0.55
C ALA A 404 24.75 -13.16 0.28
N ASP A 405 23.84 -12.96 1.24
CA ASP A 405 23.38 -14.01 2.16
C ASP A 405 22.74 -15.21 1.43
N MET A 406 22.22 -14.98 0.23
CA MET A 406 21.46 -15.97 -0.54
C MET A 406 22.25 -16.61 -1.68
N GLY A 407 23.49 -16.18 -1.91
CA GLY A 407 24.27 -16.58 -3.10
C GLY A 407 23.58 -16.19 -4.41
N ALA A 408 22.85 -15.07 -4.41
CA ALA A 408 22.16 -14.51 -5.58
C ALA A 408 22.87 -13.24 -6.09
N GLU A 409 24.14 -13.05 -5.74
CA GLU A 409 24.94 -11.88 -6.12
C GLU A 409 25.04 -11.73 -7.64
N GLU A 410 25.24 -12.83 -8.37
CA GLU A 410 25.32 -12.81 -9.83
C GLU A 410 23.98 -12.41 -10.47
N GLU A 411 22.87 -12.96 -9.95
CA GLU A 411 21.51 -12.64 -10.40
C GLU A 411 21.18 -11.18 -10.13
N TRP A 412 21.53 -10.66 -8.94
CA TRP A 412 21.31 -9.28 -8.54
C TRP A 412 22.19 -8.29 -9.33
N ALA A 413 23.48 -8.60 -9.48
CA ALA A 413 24.40 -7.80 -10.28
C ALA A 413 23.95 -7.72 -11.75
N ALA A 414 23.40 -8.82 -12.29
CA ALA A 414 22.85 -8.86 -13.64
C ALA A 414 21.60 -7.99 -13.82
N LEU A 415 20.92 -7.58 -12.74
CA LEU A 415 19.79 -6.66 -12.84
C LEU A 415 20.23 -5.22 -13.15
N GLU A 416 21.50 -4.87 -12.93
CA GLU A 416 22.04 -3.51 -13.07
C GLU A 416 21.30 -2.49 -12.19
N MET A 417 20.81 -2.90 -11.02
CA MET A 417 19.92 -2.08 -10.16
C MET A 417 20.67 -1.28 -9.09
N GLU A 418 22.00 -1.31 -9.09
CA GLU A 418 22.82 -0.52 -8.19
C GLU A 418 23.11 0.87 -8.76
N GLY A 419 23.19 1.88 -7.88
CA GLY A 419 23.51 3.26 -8.27
C GLY A 419 22.48 3.85 -9.23
N GLU A 420 22.96 4.33 -10.39
CA GLU A 420 22.14 5.01 -11.40
C GLU A 420 21.07 4.08 -11.99
N GLY A 421 21.39 2.81 -12.25
CA GLY A 421 20.45 1.87 -12.85
C GLY A 421 19.24 1.57 -11.96
N GLY A 422 19.42 1.62 -10.64
CA GLY A 422 18.32 1.54 -9.68
C GLY A 422 17.36 2.73 -9.77
N GLU A 423 17.88 3.95 -9.86
CA GLU A 423 17.06 5.16 -10.03
C GLU A 423 16.38 5.21 -11.41
N GLU A 424 17.04 4.75 -12.47
CA GLU A 424 16.43 4.57 -13.79
C GLU A 424 15.23 3.61 -13.73
N ALA A 425 15.40 2.46 -13.09
CA ALA A 425 14.34 1.47 -12.93
C ALA A 425 13.17 2.00 -12.09
N LEU A 426 13.45 2.78 -11.04
CA LEU A 426 12.42 3.42 -10.22
C LEU A 426 11.60 4.45 -11.00
N ARG A 427 12.25 5.28 -11.83
CA ARG A 427 11.55 6.26 -12.69
C ARG A 427 10.67 5.57 -13.72
N TRP A 428 11.20 4.55 -14.39
CA TRP A 428 10.43 3.77 -15.35
C TRP A 428 9.26 3.04 -14.67
N ALA A 429 9.48 2.46 -13.49
CA ALA A 429 8.43 1.76 -12.76
C ALA A 429 7.34 2.73 -12.30
N TYR A 430 7.72 3.95 -11.89
CA TYR A 430 6.77 5.01 -11.55
C TYR A 430 5.92 5.42 -12.76
N ASP A 431 6.54 5.65 -13.92
CA ASP A 431 5.81 5.97 -15.16
C ASP A 431 4.85 4.85 -15.58
N CYS A 432 5.29 3.60 -15.46
CA CYS A 432 4.42 2.45 -15.74
C CYS A 432 3.26 2.35 -14.76
N ALA A 433 3.50 2.59 -13.47
CA ALA A 433 2.47 2.60 -12.44
C ALA A 433 1.46 3.74 -12.68
N ASP A 434 1.95 4.90 -13.07
CA ASP A 434 1.15 6.08 -13.40
C ASP A 434 0.25 5.86 -14.62
N ARG A 435 0.78 5.29 -15.70
CA ARG A 435 -0.03 4.88 -16.86
C ARG A 435 -1.05 3.81 -16.50
N LEU A 436 -0.63 2.76 -15.78
CA LEU A 436 -1.50 1.66 -15.37
C LEU A 436 -2.70 2.17 -14.55
N VAL A 437 -2.46 3.02 -13.56
CA VAL A 437 -3.52 3.58 -12.71
C VAL A 437 -4.39 4.55 -13.50
N ARG A 438 -3.80 5.44 -14.30
CA ARG A 438 -4.56 6.46 -15.05
C ARG A 438 -5.53 5.85 -16.03
N GLU A 439 -5.09 4.82 -16.75
CA GLU A 439 -5.91 4.19 -17.79
C GLU A 439 -7.02 3.31 -17.23
N ASN A 440 -6.85 2.86 -15.99
CA ASN A 440 -7.82 2.03 -15.27
C ASN A 440 -8.46 2.79 -14.11
N ALA A 441 -8.50 4.13 -14.19
CA ALA A 441 -8.98 5.00 -13.13
C ALA A 441 -10.40 4.65 -12.68
N ARG A 442 -11.27 4.24 -13.62
CA ARG A 442 -12.64 3.80 -13.30
C ARG A 442 -12.67 2.60 -12.35
N SER A 443 -11.90 1.55 -12.65
CA SER A 443 -11.83 0.35 -11.81
C SER A 443 -11.20 0.65 -10.46
N VAL A 444 -10.14 1.48 -10.43
CA VAL A 444 -9.50 1.92 -9.19
C VAL A 444 -10.47 2.74 -8.32
N GLU A 445 -11.27 3.61 -8.91
CA GLU A 445 -12.29 4.40 -8.20
C GLU A 445 -13.39 3.51 -7.63
N GLU A 446 -13.86 2.51 -8.38
CA GLU A 446 -14.87 1.57 -7.92
C GLU A 446 -14.35 0.71 -6.75
N LEU A 447 -13.14 0.17 -6.87
CA LEU A 447 -12.43 -0.50 -5.78
C LEU A 447 -12.29 0.39 -4.54
N SER A 448 -11.96 1.67 -4.75
CA SER A 448 -11.83 2.64 -3.66
C SER A 448 -13.16 2.86 -2.94
N ARG A 449 -14.28 2.95 -3.67
CA ARG A 449 -15.63 3.03 -3.07
C ARG A 449 -15.98 1.78 -2.28
N CYS A 450 -15.64 0.59 -2.78
CA CYS A 450 -15.84 -0.66 -2.05
C CYS A 450 -15.04 -0.69 -0.75
N LEU A 451 -13.75 -0.33 -0.80
CA LEU A 451 -12.88 -0.26 0.39
C LEU A 451 -13.36 0.79 1.40
N ALA A 452 -13.83 1.95 0.94
CA ALA A 452 -14.36 3.00 1.80
C ALA A 452 -15.62 2.56 2.55
N GLY A 453 -16.38 1.60 2.00
CA GLY A 453 -17.51 0.97 2.68
C GLY A 453 -17.13 0.12 3.90
N GLY A 454 -15.87 -0.29 4.03
CA GLY A 454 -15.32 -1.01 5.19
C GLY A 454 -15.78 -2.48 5.35
N ALA A 455 -16.70 -2.95 4.50
CA ALA A 455 -17.23 -4.31 4.53
C ALA A 455 -16.76 -5.19 3.35
N ALA A 456 -16.08 -4.60 2.36
CA ALA A 456 -15.61 -5.35 1.20
C ALA A 456 -14.57 -6.39 1.60
N THR A 457 -14.69 -7.60 1.04
CA THR A 457 -13.70 -8.66 1.16
C THR A 457 -12.74 -8.67 -0.05
N VAL A 458 -11.72 -9.54 -0.05
CA VAL A 458 -10.80 -9.64 -1.21
C VAL A 458 -11.56 -10.18 -2.43
N GLY A 459 -12.47 -11.12 -2.22
CA GLY A 459 -13.35 -11.67 -3.24
C GLY A 459 -14.22 -10.60 -3.88
N ASP A 460 -14.79 -9.68 -3.08
CA ASP A 460 -15.58 -8.56 -3.60
C ASP A 460 -14.74 -7.64 -4.49
N LEU A 461 -13.49 -7.37 -4.10
CA LEU A 461 -12.59 -6.55 -4.91
C LEU A 461 -12.19 -7.25 -6.21
N VAL A 462 -11.95 -8.56 -6.19
CA VAL A 462 -11.70 -9.34 -7.41
C VAL A 462 -12.94 -9.34 -8.32
N ALA A 463 -14.13 -9.48 -7.76
CA ALA A 463 -15.39 -9.41 -8.50
C ALA A 463 -15.56 -8.05 -9.20
N VAL A 464 -15.21 -6.95 -8.54
CA VAL A 464 -15.20 -5.61 -9.16
C VAL A 464 -14.21 -5.51 -10.32
N VAL A 465 -13.00 -6.06 -10.19
CA VAL A 465 -11.99 -6.01 -11.26
C VAL A 465 -12.35 -6.88 -12.46
N GLU A 466 -12.96 -8.04 -12.20
CA GLU A 466 -13.35 -8.99 -13.24
C GLU A 466 -14.77 -8.75 -13.80
N GLU A 467 -15.49 -7.76 -13.26
CA GLU A 467 -16.86 -7.37 -13.65
C GLU A 467 -17.88 -8.52 -13.53
N TRP A 468 -17.86 -9.24 -12.40
CA TRP A 468 -18.76 -10.37 -12.11
C TRP A 468 -20.19 -9.98 -11.76
#